data_AF-A0A2G6KG15-F1
#
_entry.id   AF-A0A2G6KG15-F1
#
_cell.length_a   1.000
_cell.length_b   1.000
_cell.length_c   1.000
_cell.angle_alpha   90.00
_cell.angle_beta   90.00
_cell.angle_gamma   90.00
#
_symmetry.space_group_name_H-M   'P 1'
#
loop_
_entity.id
_entity.type
_entity.pdbx_description
1 polymer ?
#
loop_
_entity_poly.entity_id
_entity_poly.type
_entity_poly.pdbx_seq_one_letter_code
_entity_poly.pdbx_strand_id
1 'polypeptide(L)'
;MPQTRVVTRTPESALATNKVLRNTYMLLAMTLLFSAACAMLSVFIAPPYPLAMGASLVALGLLWFVLPRVDESSAGIGVVFAVTGLLGFGIGPMLSAYLSLANGPTLVATAMGGTGAIFLALSA
;
A
#
# COMPACT_ATOMS: atom_id res chain seq x y z
N MET A 1 29.25 -27.06 29.02
CA MET A 1 29.18 -27.15 27.55
C MET A 1 27.83 -26.57 27.14
N PRO A 2 27.76 -25.48 26.35
CA PRO A 2 26.47 -24.95 25.90
C PRO A 2 25.84 -25.95 24.92
N GLN A 3 24.61 -26.37 25.22
CA GLN A 3 23.80 -27.23 24.35
C GLN A 3 23.36 -26.38 23.14
N THR A 4 24.03 -26.54 22.00
CA THR A 4 23.60 -25.95 20.73
C THR A 4 22.28 -26.62 20.32
N ARG A 5 21.15 -26.02 20.71
CA ARG A 5 19.83 -26.47 20.31
C ARG A 5 19.68 -26.22 18.81
N VAL A 6 19.99 -27.23 18.00
CA VAL A 6 19.69 -27.23 16.57
C VAL A 6 18.18 -27.20 16.45
N VAL A 7 17.61 -26.03 16.12
CA VAL A 7 16.20 -25.89 15.78
C VAL A 7 16.02 -26.55 14.42
N THR A 8 15.76 -27.86 14.43
CA THR A 8 15.32 -28.59 13.25
C THR A 8 14.00 -27.98 12.80
N ARG A 9 14.02 -27.11 11.79
CA ARG A 9 12.79 -26.57 11.19
C ARG A 9 12.02 -27.74 10.58
N THR A 10 10.96 -28.17 11.23
CA THR A 10 10.04 -29.16 10.67
C THR A 10 9.53 -28.64 9.33
N PRO A 11 9.54 -29.44 8.25
CA PRO A 11 9.15 -28.98 6.90
C PRO A 11 7.77 -28.28 6.85
N GLU A 12 6.83 -28.67 7.73
CA GLU A 12 5.53 -28.00 7.89
C GLU A 12 5.64 -26.53 8.35
N SER A 13 6.58 -26.21 9.23
CA SER A 13 6.79 -24.84 9.73
C SER A 13 7.35 -23.91 8.64
N ALA A 14 8.19 -24.45 7.74
CA ALA A 14 8.71 -23.71 6.60
C ALA A 14 7.63 -23.43 5.53
N LEU A 15 6.73 -24.39 5.28
CA LEU A 15 5.60 -24.24 4.35
C LEU A 15 4.56 -23.25 4.87
N ALA A 16 4.23 -23.29 6.16
CA ALA A 16 3.29 -22.36 6.79
C ALA A 16 3.80 -20.89 6.75
N THR A 17 5.10 -20.69 7.00
CA THR A 17 5.71 -19.34 6.98
C THR A 17 5.67 -18.72 5.58
N ASN A 18 6.00 -19.50 4.54
CA ASN A 18 5.90 -19.03 3.15
C ASN A 18 4.47 -18.65 2.77
N LYS A 19 3.47 -19.39 3.27
CA LYS A 19 2.06 -19.11 2.97
C LYS A 19 1.59 -17.76 3.51
N VAL A 20 1.99 -17.40 4.73
CA VAL A 20 1.65 -16.10 5.33
C VAL A 20 2.35 -14.97 4.60
N LEU A 21 3.65 -15.11 4.33
CA LEU A 21 4.41 -14.09 3.59
C LEU A 21 3.79 -13.82 2.22
N ARG A 22 3.50 -14.87 1.46
CA ARG A 22 2.84 -14.76 0.15
C ARG A 22 1.50 -14.02 0.24
N ASN A 23 0.69 -14.32 1.27
CA ASN A 23 -0.60 -13.66 1.48
C ASN A 23 -0.44 -12.19 1.87
N THR A 24 0.53 -11.85 2.72
CA THR A 24 0.85 -10.47 3.10
C THR A 24 1.32 -9.67 1.89
N TYR A 25 2.24 -10.23 1.09
CA TYR A 25 2.72 -9.58 -0.12
C TYR A 25 1.61 -9.42 -1.17
N MET A 26 0.69 -10.39 -1.30
CA MET A 26 -0.46 -10.27 -2.20
C MET A 26 -1.39 -9.14 -1.77
N LEU A 27 -1.72 -9.07 -0.47
CA LEU A 27 -2.56 -7.99 0.06
C LEU A 27 -1.89 -6.63 -0.13
N LEU A 28 -0.58 -6.51 0.16
CA LEU A 28 0.16 -5.27 -0.08
C LEU A 28 0.13 -4.88 -1.56
N ALA A 29 0.38 -5.81 -2.47
CA ALA A 29 0.32 -5.55 -3.90
C ALA A 29 -1.08 -5.08 -4.37
N MET A 30 -2.16 -5.68 -3.86
CA MET A 30 -3.52 -5.20 -4.14
C MET A 30 -3.77 -3.79 -3.60
N THR A 31 -3.30 -3.47 -2.39
CA THR A 31 -3.42 -2.11 -1.84
C THR A 31 -2.66 -1.08 -2.67
N LEU A 32 -1.50 -1.46 -3.23
CA LEU A 32 -0.68 -0.59 -4.08
C LEU A 32 -1.35 -0.34 -5.44
N LEU A 33 -1.87 -1.40 -6.08
CA LEU A 33 -2.67 -1.27 -7.31
C LEU A 33 -3.89 -0.37 -7.10
N PHE A 34 -4.59 -0.55 -5.99
CA PHE A 34 -5.73 0.29 -5.64
C PHE A 34 -5.33 1.75 -5.43
N SER A 35 -4.23 2.00 -4.70
CA SER A 35 -3.68 3.34 -4.50
C SER A 35 -3.31 4.01 -5.83
N ALA A 36 -2.66 3.26 -6.72
CA ALA A 36 -2.30 3.73 -8.06
C ALA A 36 -3.54 4.14 -8.88
N ALA A 37 -4.62 3.35 -8.79
CA ALA A 37 -5.89 3.67 -9.45
C ALA A 37 -6.53 4.94 -8.85
N CYS A 38 -6.60 5.07 -7.53
CA CYS A 38 -7.10 6.28 -6.87
C CYS A 38 -6.27 7.52 -7.18
N ALA A 39 -4.94 7.39 -7.25
CA ALA A 39 -4.04 8.46 -7.63
C ALA A 39 -4.26 8.90 -9.08
N MET A 40 -4.38 7.95 -10.02
CA MET A 40 -4.75 8.29 -11.40
C MET A 40 -6.11 8.99 -11.46
N LEU A 41 -7.13 8.48 -10.77
CA LEU A 41 -8.45 9.12 -10.69
C LEU A 41 -8.37 10.55 -10.16
N SER A 42 -7.53 10.80 -9.15
CA SER A 42 -7.34 12.14 -8.60
C SER A 42 -6.69 13.11 -9.58
N VAL A 43 -5.79 12.64 -10.45
CA VAL A 43 -5.22 13.45 -11.52
C VAL A 43 -6.30 13.84 -12.54
N PHE A 44 -7.20 12.92 -12.88
CA PHE A 44 -8.32 13.21 -13.78
C PHE A 44 -9.36 14.16 -13.18
N ILE A 45 -9.67 14.00 -11.88
CA ILE A 45 -10.63 14.85 -11.17
C ILE A 45 -10.06 16.25 -10.89
N ALA A 46 -8.73 16.36 -10.77
CA ALA A 46 -8.01 17.58 -10.43
C ALA A 46 -8.62 18.33 -9.22
N PRO A 47 -8.74 17.67 -8.05
CA PRO A 47 -9.35 18.27 -6.88
C PRO A 47 -8.55 19.50 -6.41
N PRO A 48 -9.22 20.52 -5.86
CA PRO A 48 -8.54 21.66 -5.29
C PRO A 48 -7.69 21.21 -4.08
N TYR A 49 -6.53 21.86 -3.89
CA TYR A 49 -5.57 21.55 -2.82
C TYR A 49 -6.18 21.32 -1.42
N PRO A 50 -7.13 22.14 -0.92
CA PRO A 50 -7.73 21.92 0.40
C PRO A 50 -8.52 20.60 0.49
N LEU A 51 -9.14 20.16 -0.60
CA LEU A 51 -9.90 18.91 -0.62
C LEU A 51 -8.97 17.70 -0.62
N ALA A 52 -7.86 17.77 -1.37
CA ALA A 52 -6.83 16.74 -1.35
C ALA A 52 -6.14 16.63 0.02
N MET A 53 -5.85 17.78 0.65
CA MET A 53 -5.29 17.83 2.00
C MET A 53 -6.29 17.29 3.03
N GLY A 54 -7.57 17.63 2.90
CA GLY A 54 -8.65 17.06 3.71
C GLY A 54 -8.76 15.55 3.60
N ALA A 55 -8.67 14.98 2.39
CA ALA A 55 -8.66 13.53 2.18
C ALA A 55 -7.50 12.83 2.93
N SER A 56 -6.30 13.42 2.86
CA SER A 56 -5.13 12.92 3.62
C SER A 56 -5.34 13.02 5.13
N LEU A 57 -5.93 14.11 5.64
CA LEU A 57 -6.23 14.27 7.06
C LEU A 57 -7.27 13.25 7.54
N VAL A 58 -8.31 13.00 6.74
CA VAL A 58 -9.31 11.97 7.03
C VAL A 58 -8.67 10.59 7.04
N ALA A 59 -7.77 10.30 6.09
CA ALA A 59 -7.04 9.05 6.06
C ALA A 59 -6.18 8.84 7.31
N LEU A 60 -5.45 9.89 7.76
CA LEU A 60 -4.69 9.87 9.00
C LEU A 60 -5.58 9.66 10.23
N GLY A 61 -6.75 10.30 10.25
CA GLY A 61 -7.76 10.08 11.29
C GLY A 61 -8.26 8.63 11.33
N LEU A 62 -8.58 8.04 10.18
CA LEU A 62 -8.96 6.62 10.10
C LEU A 62 -7.82 5.72 10.61
N LEU A 63 -6.58 6.01 10.21
CA LEU A 63 -5.39 5.27 10.62
C LEU A 63 -5.18 5.29 12.13
N TRP A 64 -5.42 6.45 12.77
CA TRP A 64 -5.17 6.61 14.20
C TRP A 64 -6.34 6.14 15.09
N PHE A 65 -7.58 6.33 14.63
CA PHE A 65 -8.76 6.09 15.48
C PHE A 65 -9.49 4.79 15.17
N VAL A 66 -9.51 4.38 13.89
CA VAL A 66 -10.32 3.24 13.43
C VAL A 66 -9.44 2.00 13.31
N LEU A 67 -8.28 2.11 12.66
CA LEU A 67 -7.41 0.96 12.41
C LEU A 67 -6.98 0.22 13.69
N PRO A 68 -6.60 0.89 14.80
CA PRO A 68 -6.24 0.22 16.06
C PRO A 68 -7.44 -0.42 16.78
N ARG A 69 -8.66 -0.22 16.27
CA ARG A 69 -9.88 -0.86 16.80
C ARG A 69 -10.32 -2.06 15.97
N VAL A 70 -9.77 -2.25 14.77
CA VAL A 70 -10.14 -3.31 13.83
C VAL A 70 -8.92 -4.07 13.29
N ASP A 71 -7.79 -3.94 13.97
CA ASP A 71 -6.48 -4.48 13.61
C ASP A 71 -6.43 -6.02 13.63
N GLU A 72 -7.10 -6.66 14.59
CA GLU A 72 -7.18 -8.13 14.68
C GLU A 72 -8.40 -8.72 13.91
N SER A 73 -9.01 -7.93 13.01
CA SER A 73 -10.24 -8.33 12.31
C SER A 73 -10.11 -8.19 10.79
N SER A 74 -10.84 -9.04 10.05
CA SER A 74 -10.96 -8.92 8.59
C SER A 74 -11.53 -7.56 8.15
N ALA A 75 -12.25 -6.87 9.04
CA ALA A 75 -12.69 -5.50 8.84
C ALA A 75 -11.53 -4.51 8.63
N GLY A 76 -10.36 -4.76 9.23
CA GLY A 76 -9.17 -3.95 9.08
C GLY A 76 -8.69 -3.83 7.63
N ILE A 77 -8.84 -4.89 6.83
CA ILE A 77 -8.47 -4.87 5.41
C ILE A 77 -9.26 -3.78 4.67
N GLY A 78 -10.58 -3.69 4.89
CA GLY A 78 -11.41 -2.66 4.26
C GLY A 78 -10.99 -1.25 4.66
N VAL A 79 -10.61 -1.04 5.93
CA VAL A 79 -10.15 0.26 6.43
C VAL A 79 -8.78 0.63 5.84
N VAL A 80 -7.85 -0.33 5.70
CA VAL A 80 -6.58 -0.09 5.01
C VAL A 80 -6.83 0.35 3.58
N PHE A 81 -7.70 -0.33 2.83
CA PHE A 81 -8.04 0.10 1.47
C PHE A 81 -8.62 1.51 1.45
N ALA A 82 -9.57 1.84 2.33
CA ALA A 82 -10.14 3.19 2.42
C ALA A 82 -9.08 4.26 2.71
N VAL A 83 -8.20 4.03 3.69
CA VAL A 83 -7.09 4.92 4.04
C VAL A 83 -6.15 5.09 2.86
N THR A 84 -5.74 3.99 2.23
CA THR A 84 -4.76 4.00 1.15
C THR A 84 -5.33 4.70 -0.08
N GLY A 85 -6.61 4.50 -0.40
CA GLY A 85 -7.30 5.20 -1.49
C GLY A 85 -7.46 6.69 -1.22
N LEU A 86 -7.80 7.08 0.01
CA LEU A 86 -7.90 8.50 0.40
C LEU A 86 -6.53 9.19 0.33
N LEU A 87 -5.46 8.53 0.78
CA LEU A 87 -4.08 9.05 0.64
C LEU A 87 -3.65 9.12 -0.83
N GLY A 88 -3.91 8.07 -1.61
CA GLY A 88 -3.64 8.04 -3.05
C GLY A 88 -4.39 9.16 -3.79
N PHE A 89 -5.61 9.46 -3.39
CA PHE A 89 -6.37 10.59 -3.92
C PHE A 89 -5.82 11.94 -3.43
N GLY A 90 -5.40 12.02 -2.16
CA GLY A 90 -4.86 13.23 -1.55
C GLY A 90 -3.52 13.70 -2.13
N ILE A 91 -2.73 12.80 -2.73
CA ILE A 91 -1.50 13.17 -3.46
C ILE A 91 -1.75 13.67 -4.88
N GLY A 92 -3.00 13.65 -5.38
CA GLY A 92 -3.34 14.04 -6.76
C GLY A 92 -2.76 15.36 -7.24
N PRO A 93 -2.93 16.48 -6.51
CA PRO A 93 -2.37 17.77 -6.92
C PRO A 93 -0.84 17.77 -7.00
N MET A 94 -0.19 17.03 -6.09
CA MET A 94 1.26 16.80 -6.11
C MET A 94 1.66 16.01 -7.37
N LEU A 95 0.90 14.96 -7.67
CA LEU A 95 1.15 14.13 -8.85
C LEU A 95 0.98 14.92 -10.14
N SER A 96 -0.06 15.77 -10.24
CA SER A 96 -0.28 16.67 -11.38
C SER A 96 0.88 17.65 -11.57
N ALA A 97 1.49 18.15 -10.49
CA ALA A 97 2.68 18.98 -10.59
C ALA A 97 3.86 18.20 -11.19
N TYR A 98 4.10 16.96 -10.76
CA TYR A 98 5.15 16.11 -11.34
C TYR A 98 4.88 15.76 -12.81
N LEU A 99 3.62 15.53 -13.19
CA LEU A 99 3.23 15.21 -14.57
C LEU A 99 3.44 16.38 -15.53
N SER A 100 3.47 17.62 -15.06
CA SER A 100 3.77 18.81 -15.89
C SER A 100 5.24 18.94 -16.27
N LEU A 101 6.15 18.16 -15.68
CA LEU A 101 7.55 18.12 -16.10
C LEU A 101 7.70 17.37 -17.42
N ALA A 102 8.71 17.73 -18.21
CA ALA A 102 8.98 17.12 -19.53
C ALA A 102 9.08 15.58 -19.50
N ASN A 103 9.57 15.01 -18.40
CA ASN A 103 9.67 13.55 -18.18
C ASN A 103 8.73 13.04 -17.08
N GLY A 104 7.76 13.84 -16.65
CA GLY A 104 6.88 13.57 -15.52
C GLY A 104 6.13 12.23 -15.59
N PRO A 105 5.37 11.97 -16.68
CA PRO A 105 4.60 10.74 -16.83
C PRO A 105 5.45 9.47 -16.76
N THR A 106 6.59 9.47 -17.46
CA THR A 106 7.54 8.35 -17.44
C THR A 106 8.12 8.14 -16.04
N LEU A 107 8.47 9.22 -15.33
CA LEU A 107 9.02 9.15 -13.98
C LEU A 107 8.00 8.55 -13.00
N VAL A 108 6.75 9.03 -13.02
CA VAL A 108 5.67 8.49 -12.19
C VAL A 108 5.37 7.04 -12.53
N ALA A 109 5.25 6.70 -13.82
CA ALA A 109 4.96 5.34 -14.26
C ALA A 109 6.08 4.36 -13.88
N THR A 110 7.34 4.77 -13.98
CA THR A 110 8.49 3.93 -13.63
C THR A 110 8.60 3.75 -12.12
N ALA A 111 8.37 4.81 -11.35
CA ALA A 111 8.37 4.73 -9.89
C ALA A 111 7.26 3.82 -9.38
N MET A 112 5.99 4.07 -9.77
CA MET A 112 4.87 3.24 -9.36
C MET A 112 4.95 1.81 -9.90
N GLY A 113 5.28 1.67 -11.19
CA GLY A 113 5.41 0.37 -11.84
C GLY A 113 6.55 -0.46 -11.24
N GLY A 114 7.70 0.16 -10.97
CA GLY A 114 8.84 -0.50 -10.32
C GLY A 114 8.51 -0.97 -8.91
N THR A 115 7.92 -0.11 -8.08
CA THR A 115 7.51 -0.51 -6.72
C THR A 115 6.45 -1.62 -6.75
N GLY A 116 5.43 -1.50 -7.60
CA GLY A 116 4.40 -2.53 -7.78
C GLY A 116 4.98 -3.87 -8.26
N ALA A 117 5.88 -3.83 -9.24
CA ALA A 117 6.56 -5.02 -9.75
C ALA A 117 7.40 -5.73 -8.68
N ILE A 118 8.11 -4.98 -7.82
CA ILE A 118 8.89 -5.55 -6.72
C ILE A 118 7.97 -6.28 -5.72
N PHE A 119 6.87 -5.64 -5.30
CA PHE A 119 5.93 -6.29 -4.37
C PHE A 119 5.26 -7.52 -4.98
N LEU A 120 4.87 -7.46 -6.25
CA LEU A 120 4.29 -8.61 -6.95
C LEU A 120 5.31 -9.75 -7.14
N ALA A 121 6.56 -9.43 -7.46
CA ALA A 121 7.62 -10.43 -7.62
C ALA A 121 7.94 -11.15 -6.29
N LEU A 122 7.94 -10.43 -5.17
CA LEU A 122 8.12 -11.02 -3.84
C LEU A 122 6.87 -11.78 -3.35
N SER A 123 5.72 -11.56 -4.00
CA SER A 123 4.45 -12.19 -3.69
C SER A 123 4.20 -13.52 -4.42
N ALA A 124 5.03 -13.87 -5.40
CA ALA A 124 4.89 -15.06 -6.23
C ALA A 124 5.72 -16.22 -5.66
#